data_AF-A0A0B5B089-F1
#
_entry.id   AF-A0A0B5B089-F1
#
_cell.length_a   1.000
_cell.length_b   1.000
_cell.length_c   1.000
_cell.angle_alpha   90.00
_cell.angle_beta   90.00
_cell.angle_gamma   90.00
#
_symmetry.space_group_name_H-M   'P 1'
#
loop_
_entity.id
_entity.type
_entity.pdbx_description
1 polymer ?
#
loop_
_entity_poly.entity_id
_entity_poly.type
_entity_poly.pdbx_seq_one_letter_code
_entity_poly.pdbx_strand_id
1 'polypeptide(L)'
;MENNKVNMRKTPTESEYQLWVQKMTKYAKKEKSMMEFPKRGDIWTLDFGQGVGSEMRGTRPVVVLSSSLTNEKTNTLLVLPITKHSGTEESERNTDFIFHLPLTPDLLKWGGDKVEGVVKTETIYTKSRGRIGKRIGRLNDEGINKVSELVSRVLHVREPISPDDDMKKMVEKAERRREAKQTRLPYKKNEL
;
A
#
# COMPACT_ATOMS: atom_id res chain seq x y z
N MET A 1 17.77 37.37 -18.90
CA MET A 1 16.47 36.87 -18.43
C MET A 1 16.14 35.64 -19.26
N GLU A 2 16.50 34.46 -18.78
CA GLU A 2 16.35 33.21 -19.53
C GLU A 2 14.89 32.75 -19.53
N ASN A 3 14.37 32.50 -20.73
CA ASN A 3 13.04 31.96 -20.99
C ASN A 3 12.91 30.56 -20.40
N ASN A 4 12.34 30.46 -19.20
CA ASN A 4 11.94 29.21 -18.59
C ASN A 4 10.69 28.71 -19.32
N LYS A 5 10.88 28.06 -20.49
CA LYS A 5 9.79 27.40 -21.23
C LYS A 5 9.22 26.30 -20.36
N VAL A 6 8.09 26.56 -19.72
CA VAL A 6 7.28 25.56 -19.03
C VAL A 6 7.00 24.44 -20.03
N ASN A 7 7.58 23.26 -19.77
CA ASN A 7 7.44 22.11 -20.63
C ASN A 7 6.00 21.57 -20.50
N MET A 8 5.09 22.12 -21.31
CA MET A 8 3.68 21.70 -21.31
C MET A 8 3.62 20.23 -21.72
N ARG A 9 3.13 19.37 -20.82
CA ARG A 9 2.92 17.95 -21.13
C ARG A 9 1.92 17.88 -22.30
N LYS A 10 2.35 17.26 -23.40
CA LYS A 10 1.49 17.05 -24.57
C LYS A 10 0.28 16.22 -24.16
N THR A 11 -0.88 16.51 -24.74
CA THR A 11 -2.06 15.67 -24.61
C THR A 11 -1.71 14.24 -25.03
N PRO A 12 -2.21 13.21 -24.31
CA PRO A 12 -1.98 11.82 -24.71
C PRO A 12 -2.48 11.59 -26.13
N THR A 13 -1.72 10.85 -26.91
CA THR A 13 -2.15 10.36 -28.21
C THR A 13 -3.28 9.34 -28.05
N GLU A 14 -4.07 9.14 -29.10
CA GLU A 14 -5.13 8.11 -29.11
C GLU A 14 -4.58 6.72 -28.75
N SER A 15 -3.41 6.37 -29.30
CA SER A 15 -2.75 5.10 -29.00
C SER A 15 -2.40 4.94 -27.52
N GLU A 16 -1.87 5.99 -26.89
CA GLU A 16 -1.56 5.98 -25.45
C GLU A 16 -2.83 5.88 -24.60
N TYR A 17 -3.92 6.53 -25.03
CA TYR A 17 -5.22 6.41 -24.36
C TYR A 17 -5.77 4.99 -24.45
N GLN A 18 -5.74 4.37 -25.63
CA GLN A 18 -6.18 2.99 -25.82
C GLN A 18 -5.36 2.00 -24.99
N LEU A 19 -4.03 2.16 -24.94
CA LEU A 19 -3.16 1.34 -24.10
C LEU A 19 -3.52 1.49 -22.61
N TRP A 20 -3.80 2.72 -22.18
CA TRP A 20 -4.24 2.99 -20.81
C TRP A 20 -5.57 2.29 -20.49
N VAL A 21 -6.57 2.37 -21.38
CA VAL A 21 -7.86 1.69 -21.21
C VAL A 21 -7.66 0.18 -21.08
N GLN A 22 -6.89 -0.43 -21.99
CA GLN A 22 -6.59 -1.87 -21.95
C GLN A 22 -5.94 -2.27 -20.62
N LYS A 23 -5.01 -1.44 -20.12
CA LYS A 23 -4.34 -1.64 -18.84
C LYS A 23 -5.32 -1.59 -17.66
N MET A 24 -6.25 -0.62 -17.65
CA MET A 24 -7.28 -0.52 -16.60
C MET A 24 -8.25 -1.69 -16.63
N THR A 25 -8.70 -2.13 -17.81
CA THR A 25 -9.53 -3.33 -17.95
C THR A 25 -8.82 -4.57 -17.43
N LYS A 26 -7.53 -4.72 -17.74
CA LYS A 26 -6.69 -5.82 -17.22
C LYS A 26 -6.61 -5.79 -15.69
N TYR A 27 -6.42 -4.62 -15.09
CA TYR A 27 -6.37 -4.48 -13.63
C TYR A 27 -7.70 -4.80 -12.96
N ALA A 28 -8.82 -4.34 -13.51
CA ALA A 28 -10.15 -4.66 -12.99
C ALA A 28 -10.43 -6.18 -13.05
N LYS A 29 -10.01 -6.86 -14.13
CA LYS A 29 -10.11 -8.32 -14.23
C LYS A 29 -9.22 -9.02 -13.20
N LYS A 30 -7.94 -8.60 -13.09
CA LYS A 30 -6.97 -9.16 -12.15
C LYS A 30 -7.41 -9.03 -10.69
N GLU A 31 -8.02 -7.90 -10.33
CA GLU A 31 -8.52 -7.66 -8.97
C GLU A 31 -9.56 -8.70 -8.52
N LYS A 32 -10.45 -9.11 -9.44
CA LYS A 32 -11.51 -10.08 -9.22
C LYS A 32 -11.03 -11.53 -9.22
N SER A 33 -10.00 -11.85 -9.99
CA SER A 33 -9.50 -13.23 -10.14
C SER A 33 -8.34 -13.58 -9.20
N MET A 34 -7.93 -12.66 -8.32
CA MET A 34 -6.79 -12.86 -7.43
C MET A 34 -7.10 -13.86 -6.31
N MET A 35 -6.24 -14.86 -6.13
CA MET A 35 -6.36 -15.90 -5.10
C MET A 35 -5.40 -15.72 -3.92
N GLU A 36 -4.26 -15.05 -4.12
CA GLU A 36 -3.29 -14.72 -3.05
C GLU A 36 -3.33 -13.22 -2.76
N PHE A 37 -3.61 -12.87 -1.51
CA PHE A 37 -3.69 -11.47 -1.08
C PHE A 37 -2.37 -11.00 -0.46
N PRO A 38 -1.90 -9.80 -0.81
CA PRO A 38 -0.71 -9.20 -0.20
C PRO A 38 -0.89 -9.07 1.32
N LYS A 39 0.12 -9.44 2.09
CA LYS A 39 0.12 -9.34 3.56
C LYS A 39 0.91 -8.13 4.01
N ARG A 40 0.59 -7.58 5.19
CA ARG A 40 1.39 -6.50 5.80
C ARG A 40 2.87 -6.89 5.85
N GLY A 41 3.74 -5.97 5.46
CA GLY A 41 5.18 -6.15 5.35
C GLY A 41 5.67 -6.86 4.08
N ASP A 42 4.78 -7.37 3.22
CA ASP A 42 5.21 -7.86 1.91
C ASP A 42 5.71 -6.71 1.04
N ILE A 43 6.71 -7.01 0.21
CA ILE A 43 7.22 -6.11 -0.80
C ILE A 43 6.79 -6.59 -2.18
N TRP A 44 6.11 -5.72 -2.91
CA TRP A 44 5.58 -6.01 -4.24
C TRP A 44 6.00 -4.94 -5.24
N THR A 45 6.08 -5.27 -6.52
CA THR A 45 6.02 -4.23 -7.55
C THR A 45 4.58 -3.72 -7.68
N LEU A 46 4.40 -2.43 -7.91
CA LEU A 46 3.09 -1.81 -8.07
C LEU A 46 3.13 -0.73 -9.14
N ASP A 47 2.12 -0.72 -10.01
CA ASP A 47 1.94 0.34 -11.01
C ASP A 47 1.19 1.53 -10.43
N PHE A 48 1.92 2.62 -10.19
CA PHE A 48 1.35 3.89 -9.75
C PHE A 48 0.59 4.61 -10.86
N GLY A 49 0.86 4.26 -12.13
CA GLY A 49 0.30 4.93 -13.30
C GLY A 49 0.98 6.27 -13.58
N GLN A 50 0.21 7.22 -14.08
CA GLN A 50 0.65 8.59 -14.28
C GLN A 50 0.39 9.39 -13.00
N GLY A 51 1.39 10.17 -12.57
CA GLY A 51 1.31 11.06 -11.41
C GLY A 51 1.36 12.54 -11.81
N VAL A 52 0.80 13.39 -10.96
CA VAL A 52 0.86 14.85 -11.09
C VAL A 52 1.96 15.39 -10.16
N GLY A 53 2.79 16.32 -10.67
CA GLY A 53 3.87 16.91 -9.86
C GLY A 53 4.80 15.88 -9.23
N SER A 54 4.93 15.94 -7.89
CA SER A 54 5.78 15.07 -7.07
C SER A 54 5.14 13.73 -6.69
N GLU A 55 3.94 13.42 -7.21
CA GLU A 55 3.34 12.10 -7.00
C GLU A 55 4.18 10.97 -7.59
N MET A 56 4.18 9.83 -6.90
CA MET A 56 4.80 8.62 -7.38
C MET A 56 4.17 8.16 -8.70
N ARG A 57 5.02 7.74 -9.64
CA ARG A 57 4.63 7.36 -11.01
C ARG A 57 5.39 6.12 -11.47
N GLY A 58 4.84 5.48 -12.51
CA GLY A 58 5.40 4.28 -13.11
C GLY A 58 5.29 3.06 -12.19
N THR A 59 6.07 2.02 -12.49
CA THR A 59 6.14 0.83 -11.64
C THR A 59 7.28 0.95 -10.64
N ARG A 60 6.98 0.72 -9.36
CA ARG A 60 7.94 0.80 -8.25
C ARG A 60 7.74 -0.34 -7.25
N PRO A 61 8.79 -0.77 -6.55
CA PRO A 61 8.64 -1.60 -5.36
C PRO A 61 7.87 -0.83 -4.27
N VAL A 62 7.03 -1.53 -3.51
CA VAL A 62 6.25 -0.97 -2.41
C VAL A 62 6.18 -1.94 -1.25
N VAL A 63 6.18 -1.41 -0.02
CA VAL A 63 5.85 -2.16 1.20
C VAL A 63 4.33 -2.09 1.42
N VAL A 64 3.70 -3.22 1.67
CA VAL A 64 2.28 -3.29 2.04
C VAL A 64 2.11 -2.88 3.51
N LEU A 65 1.39 -1.79 3.76
CA LEU A 65 1.14 -1.23 5.10
C LEU A 65 -0.17 -1.76 5.72
N SER A 66 -1.18 -1.96 4.88
CA SER A 66 -2.51 -2.43 5.26
C SER A 66 -2.50 -3.87 5.80
N SER A 67 -3.39 -4.17 6.74
CA SER A 67 -3.49 -5.50 7.36
C SER A 67 -3.98 -6.56 6.38
N SER A 68 -3.58 -7.83 6.58
CA SER A 68 -3.97 -8.94 5.71
C SER A 68 -5.49 -9.10 5.60
N LEU A 69 -6.23 -8.88 6.70
CA LEU A 69 -7.69 -8.94 6.71
C LEU A 69 -8.30 -7.88 5.79
N THR A 70 -7.82 -6.64 5.87
CA THR A 70 -8.27 -5.56 4.97
C THR A 70 -7.95 -5.91 3.52
N ASN A 71 -6.75 -6.40 3.25
CA ASN A 71 -6.30 -6.72 1.89
C ASN A 71 -7.07 -7.88 1.25
N GLU A 72 -7.60 -8.80 2.07
CA GLU A 72 -8.46 -9.89 1.62
C GLU A 72 -9.89 -9.39 1.34
N LYS A 73 -10.45 -8.59 2.26
CA LYS A 73 -11.86 -8.17 2.21
C LYS A 73 -12.14 -6.97 1.33
N THR A 74 -11.13 -6.16 1.01
CA THR A 74 -11.27 -4.99 0.15
C THR A 74 -10.52 -5.18 -1.17
N ASN A 75 -10.81 -4.31 -2.12
CA ASN A 75 -10.17 -4.27 -3.42
C ASN A 75 -8.99 -3.29 -3.46
N THR A 76 -8.60 -2.71 -2.32
CA THR A 76 -7.58 -1.68 -2.21
C THR A 76 -6.48 -2.08 -1.23
N LEU A 77 -5.28 -1.55 -1.46
CA LEU A 77 -4.12 -1.71 -0.61
C LEU A 77 -3.61 -0.34 -0.18
N LEU A 78 -3.29 -0.21 1.09
CA LEU A 78 -2.40 0.85 1.60
C LEU A 78 -0.95 0.39 1.46
N VAL A 79 -0.15 1.17 0.76
CA VAL A 79 1.25 0.86 0.45
C VAL A 79 2.15 2.07 0.63
N LEU A 80 3.42 1.81 0.91
CA LEU A 80 4.50 2.79 0.97
C LEU A 80 5.49 2.54 -0.18
N PRO A 81 5.84 3.54 -0.99
CA PRO A 81 6.77 3.34 -2.09
C PRO A 81 8.21 3.20 -1.60
N ILE A 82 8.99 2.41 -2.33
CA ILE A 82 10.43 2.32 -2.16
C ILE A 82 11.07 3.04 -3.34
N THR A 83 11.97 3.97 -3.04
CA THR A 83 12.76 4.69 -4.03
C THR A 83 14.22 4.26 -3.95
N LYS A 84 14.83 3.98 -5.10
CA LYS A 84 16.28 3.80 -5.16
C LYS A 84 16.98 5.13 -4.91
N HIS A 85 18.11 5.08 -4.24
CA HIS A 85 19.04 6.21 -4.18
C HIS A 85 19.69 6.35 -5.57
N SER A 86 19.41 7.43 -6.29
CA SER A 86 19.88 7.62 -7.67
C SER A 86 21.27 8.25 -7.76
N GLY A 87 21.95 8.53 -6.64
CA GLY A 87 23.25 9.21 -6.62
C GLY A 87 23.19 10.64 -7.15
N THR A 88 22.00 11.25 -7.17
CA THR A 88 21.79 12.67 -7.47
C THR A 88 21.72 13.46 -6.16
N GLU A 89 22.14 14.72 -6.15
CA GLU A 89 22.06 15.60 -4.95
C GLU A 89 20.64 15.64 -4.33
N GLU A 90 19.59 15.49 -5.15
CA GLU A 90 18.21 15.40 -4.69
C GLU A 90 17.89 14.05 -4.01
N SER A 91 18.55 12.97 -4.42
CA SER A 91 18.47 11.68 -3.72
C SER A 91 19.31 11.63 -2.45
N GLU A 92 20.45 12.34 -2.40
CA GLU A 92 21.33 12.47 -1.23
C GLU A 92 20.67 13.29 -0.11
N ARG A 93 19.96 14.37 -0.44
CA ARG A 93 19.08 15.08 0.51
C ARG A 93 17.92 14.23 1.02
N ASN A 94 17.61 13.11 0.36
CA ASN A 94 16.55 12.17 0.72
C ASN A 94 17.07 10.99 1.57
N THR A 95 18.33 10.88 1.97
CA THR A 95 18.74 9.83 2.95
C THR A 95 18.62 10.28 4.40
N ASP A 96 18.70 11.58 4.66
CA ASP A 96 18.65 12.16 6.01
C ASP A 96 17.24 12.64 6.41
N PHE A 97 16.22 12.29 5.63
CA PHE A 97 14.86 12.65 5.97
C PHE A 97 14.35 11.78 7.12
N ILE A 98 13.91 12.40 8.21
CA ILE A 98 13.56 11.71 9.46
C ILE A 98 12.43 10.66 9.35
N PHE A 99 11.69 10.67 8.23
CA PHE A 99 10.60 9.73 7.94
C PHE A 99 10.96 8.68 6.88
N HIS A 100 12.23 8.58 6.53
CA HIS A 100 12.71 7.59 5.59
C HIS A 100 13.29 6.37 6.31
N LEU A 101 12.98 5.19 5.79
CA LEU A 101 13.57 3.94 6.28
C LEU A 101 14.47 3.35 5.19
N PRO A 102 15.80 3.46 5.33
CA PRO A 102 16.73 2.71 4.49
C PRO A 102 16.47 1.21 4.65
N LEU A 103 16.31 0.49 3.53
CA LEU A 103 16.19 -0.95 3.54
C LEU A 103 17.57 -1.58 3.63
N THR A 104 17.87 -2.14 4.80
CA THR A 104 19.07 -2.93 5.04
C THR A 104 18.72 -4.42 5.10
N PRO A 105 19.67 -5.34 4.81
CA PRO A 105 19.38 -6.78 4.79
C PRO A 105 18.81 -7.32 6.10
N ASP A 106 19.19 -6.76 7.25
CA ASP A 106 18.70 -7.12 8.58
C ASP A 106 17.22 -6.77 8.80
N LEU A 107 16.62 -5.88 8.00
CA LEU A 107 15.18 -5.57 8.05
C LEU A 107 14.33 -6.45 7.14
N LEU A 108 14.97 -7.33 6.36
CA LEU A 108 14.30 -8.18 5.38
C LEU A 108 14.25 -9.63 5.87
N LYS A 109 13.07 -10.23 5.78
CA LYS A 109 12.88 -11.67 5.94
C LYS A 109 13.38 -12.43 4.71
N TRP A 110 13.17 -11.87 3.51
CA TRP A 110 13.69 -12.37 2.24
C TRP A 110 13.58 -11.30 1.13
N GLY A 111 14.32 -11.49 0.04
CA GLY A 111 14.29 -10.61 -1.14
C GLY A 111 15.31 -9.47 -1.14
N GLY A 112 16.32 -9.55 -0.25
CA GLY A 112 17.42 -8.56 -0.18
C GLY A 112 18.31 -8.51 -1.42
N ASP A 113 18.24 -9.53 -2.29
CA ASP A 113 18.88 -9.57 -3.61
C ASP A 113 18.09 -8.78 -4.68
N LYS A 114 16.81 -8.49 -4.42
CA LYS A 114 15.88 -7.91 -5.40
C LYS A 114 15.44 -6.50 -5.06
N VAL A 115 15.59 -6.09 -3.80
CA VAL A 115 15.06 -4.83 -3.28
C VAL A 115 16.15 -4.10 -2.52
N GLU A 116 16.41 -2.88 -2.96
CA GLU A 116 17.30 -1.91 -2.32
C GLU A 116 16.62 -0.53 -2.33
N GLY A 117 17.11 0.37 -1.48
CA GLY A 117 16.68 1.77 -1.45
C GLY A 117 16.01 2.14 -0.14
N VAL A 118 15.10 3.12 -0.20
CA VAL A 118 14.53 3.78 0.96
C VAL A 118 13.01 3.74 0.88
N VAL A 119 12.35 3.31 1.96
CA VAL A 119 10.90 3.40 2.12
C VAL A 119 10.53 4.84 2.49
N LYS A 120 9.67 5.47 1.69
CA LYS A 120 9.15 6.81 1.97
C LYS A 120 7.87 6.73 2.81
N THR A 121 7.98 6.81 4.14
CA THR A 121 6.85 6.55 5.05
C THR A 121 5.85 7.70 5.12
N GLU A 122 6.26 8.90 4.68
CA GLU A 122 5.41 10.09 4.60
C GLU A 122 4.43 10.05 3.43
N THR A 123 4.67 9.19 2.44
CA THR A 123 3.85 9.11 1.23
C THR A 123 3.02 7.82 1.19
N ILE A 124 1.89 7.81 1.88
CA ILE A 124 0.97 6.67 1.94
C ILE A 124 0.04 6.68 0.73
N TYR A 125 0.04 5.59 -0.06
CA TYR A 125 -0.84 5.46 -1.21
C TYR A 125 -1.93 4.41 -0.98
N THR A 126 -3.15 4.76 -1.35
CA THR A 126 -4.23 3.79 -1.60
C THR A 126 -4.24 3.44 -3.08
N LYS A 127 -4.10 2.16 -3.42
CA LYS A 127 -4.16 1.68 -4.82
C LYS A 127 -5.02 0.44 -4.93
N SER A 128 -5.68 0.27 -6.09
CA SER A 128 -6.39 -0.98 -6.42
C SER A 128 -5.40 -2.15 -6.38
N ARG A 129 -5.85 -3.26 -5.79
CA ARG A 129 -5.08 -4.51 -5.72
C ARG A 129 -4.79 -5.08 -7.12
N GLY A 130 -5.63 -4.77 -8.11
CA GLY A 130 -5.41 -5.13 -9.52
C GLY A 130 -4.11 -4.57 -10.10
N ARG A 131 -3.57 -3.47 -9.54
CA ARG A 131 -2.32 -2.82 -9.98
C ARG A 131 -1.05 -3.51 -9.50
N ILE A 132 -1.17 -4.46 -8.57
CA ILE A 132 -0.01 -5.14 -8.02
C ILE A 132 0.66 -6.02 -9.08
N GLY A 133 1.98 -6.14 -9.01
CA GLY A 133 2.79 -6.93 -9.93
C GLY A 133 3.26 -8.22 -9.28
N LYS A 134 4.58 -8.35 -9.12
CA LYS A 134 5.26 -9.52 -8.55
C LYS A 134 5.57 -9.26 -7.07
N ARG A 135 5.47 -10.29 -6.24
CA ARG A 135 6.03 -10.29 -4.88
C ARG A 135 7.54 -10.46 -4.98
N ILE A 136 8.30 -9.54 -4.41
CA ILE A 136 9.76 -9.44 -4.61
C ILE A 136 10.55 -9.43 -3.30
N GLY A 137 9.89 -9.26 -2.16
CA GLY A 137 10.52 -9.34 -0.86
C GLY A 137 9.49 -9.36 0.27
N ARG A 138 10.00 -9.39 1.50
CA ARG A 138 9.21 -9.21 2.71
C ARG A 138 10.08 -8.65 3.83
N LEU A 139 9.59 -7.66 4.55
CA LEU A 139 10.19 -7.18 5.80
C LEU A 139 10.08 -8.23 6.90
N ASN A 140 11.07 -8.30 7.79
CA ASN A 140 10.91 -9.03 9.04
C ASN A 140 10.11 -8.20 10.06
N ASP A 141 9.91 -8.73 11.26
CA ASP A 141 9.06 -8.08 12.26
C ASP A 141 9.66 -6.74 12.74
N GLU A 142 10.98 -6.64 12.85
CA GLU A 142 11.67 -5.39 13.17
C GLU A 142 11.43 -4.32 12.08
N GLY A 143 11.59 -4.68 10.80
CA GLY A 143 11.33 -3.78 9.68
C GLY A 143 9.88 -3.32 9.64
N ILE A 144 8.92 -4.21 9.92
CA ILE A 144 7.50 -3.84 10.01
C ILE A 144 7.25 -2.87 11.17
N ASN A 145 7.89 -3.07 12.31
CA ASN A 145 7.76 -2.20 13.48
C ASN A 145 8.33 -0.82 13.21
N LYS A 146 9.55 -0.72 12.63
CA LYS A 146 10.17 0.55 12.24
C LYS A 146 9.30 1.33 11.25
N VAL A 147 8.76 0.66 10.23
CA VAL A 147 7.79 1.29 9.31
C VAL A 147 6.57 1.84 10.06
N SER A 148 6.02 1.05 10.99
CA SER A 148 4.82 1.44 11.75
C SER A 148 5.07 2.65 12.65
N GLU A 149 6.25 2.70 13.28
CA GLU A 149 6.68 3.82 14.11
C GLU A 149 6.80 5.11 13.28
N LEU A 150 7.52 5.05 12.15
CA LEU A 150 7.71 6.22 11.29
C LEU A 150 6.39 6.73 10.71
N VAL A 151 5.50 5.84 10.25
CA VAL A 151 4.15 6.22 9.81
C VAL A 151 3.35 6.88 10.94
N SER A 152 3.45 6.38 12.17
CA SER A 152 2.76 6.98 13.32
C SER A 152 3.27 8.39 13.59
N ARG A 153 4.58 8.62 13.47
CA ARG A 153 5.18 9.96 13.57
C ARG A 153 4.69 10.90 12.46
N VAL A 154 4.66 10.45 11.20
CA VAL A 154 4.14 11.24 10.07
C VAL A 154 2.69 11.66 10.30
N LEU A 155 1.86 10.74 10.78
CA LEU A 155 0.43 10.98 10.97
C LEU A 155 0.10 11.64 12.32
N HIS A 156 1.10 11.93 13.15
CA HIS A 156 0.94 12.40 14.53
C HIS A 156 -0.05 11.55 15.35
N VAL A 157 -0.04 10.24 15.12
CA VAL A 157 -0.83 9.29 15.91
C VAL A 157 0.01 8.93 17.13
N ARG A 158 -0.50 9.21 18.35
CA ARG A 158 0.11 8.76 19.62
C ARG A 158 0.36 7.25 19.54
N GLU A 159 1.42 6.79 20.22
CA GLU A 159 1.96 5.42 20.11
C GLU A 159 0.92 4.35 19.78
N PRO A 160 1.21 3.47 18.82
CA PRO A 160 0.25 2.47 18.37
C PRO A 160 -0.26 1.68 19.56
N ILE A 161 -1.57 1.74 19.77
CA ILE A 161 -2.29 0.78 20.61
C ILE A 161 -1.93 -0.61 20.05
N SER A 162 -1.53 -1.54 20.92
CA SER A 162 -1.03 -2.86 20.53
C SER A 162 -1.91 -3.51 19.44
N PRO A 163 -1.33 -4.16 18.40
CA PRO A 163 -2.08 -4.91 17.39
C PRO A 163 -3.10 -5.91 17.98
N ASP A 164 -2.83 -6.41 19.19
CA ASP A 164 -3.69 -7.33 19.92
C ASP A 164 -4.99 -6.66 20.39
N ASP A 165 -4.96 -5.37 20.73
CA ASP A 165 -6.12 -4.62 21.19
C ASP A 165 -7.10 -4.31 20.06
N ASP A 166 -6.59 -4.02 18.85
CA ASP A 166 -7.43 -3.84 17.67
C ASP A 166 -8.07 -5.16 17.23
N MET A 167 -7.31 -6.26 17.27
CA MET A 167 -7.85 -7.61 17.00
C MET A 167 -8.95 -7.96 18.01
N LYS A 168 -8.71 -7.71 19.30
CA LYS A 168 -9.67 -7.97 20.38
C LYS A 168 -10.95 -7.17 20.21
N LYS A 169 -10.85 -5.86 19.94
CA LYS A 169 -12.01 -4.98 19.68
C LYS A 169 -12.77 -5.39 18.41
N MET A 170 -12.08 -5.85 17.36
CA MET A 170 -12.71 -6.31 16.13
C MET A 170 -13.44 -7.66 16.31
N VAL A 171 -12.84 -8.60 17.04
CA VAL A 171 -13.45 -9.89 17.41
C VAL A 171 -14.70 -9.66 18.26
N GLU A 172 -14.60 -8.87 19.33
CA GLU A 172 -15.76 -8.52 20.19
C GLU A 172 -16.89 -7.82 19.41
N LYS A 173 -16.54 -6.98 18.42
CA LYS A 173 -17.55 -6.31 17.57
C LYS A 173 -18.20 -7.30 16.59
N ALA A 174 -17.46 -8.28 16.10
CA ALA A 174 -17.97 -9.32 15.21
C ALA A 174 -18.87 -10.31 15.97
N GLU A 175 -18.52 -10.67 17.21
CA GLU A 175 -19.30 -11.53 18.10
C GLU A 175 -20.63 -10.86 18.48
N ARG A 176 -20.60 -9.59 18.92
CA ARG A 176 -21.83 -8.81 19.17
C ARG A 176 -22.77 -8.75 17.97
N ARG A 177 -22.22 -8.66 16.75
CA ARG A 177 -23.00 -8.67 15.50
C ARG A 177 -23.58 -10.05 15.18
N ARG A 178 -22.93 -11.15 15.59
CA ARG A 178 -23.43 -12.52 15.44
C ARG A 178 -24.56 -12.78 16.43
N GLU A 179 -24.36 -12.41 17.70
CA GLU A 179 -25.37 -12.53 18.77
C GLU A 179 -26.63 -11.72 18.46
N ALA A 180 -26.48 -10.48 18.00
CA ALA A 180 -27.60 -9.61 17.59
C ALA A 180 -28.36 -10.14 16.36
N LYS A 181 -27.73 -10.96 15.51
CA LYS A 181 -28.40 -11.66 14.40
C LYS A 181 -29.11 -12.92 14.86
N GLN A 182 -28.57 -13.61 15.87
CA GLN A 182 -29.16 -14.82 16.46
C GLN A 182 -30.38 -14.53 17.32
N THR A 183 -30.39 -13.38 18.01
CA THR A 183 -31.56 -12.88 18.76
C THR A 183 -32.66 -12.29 17.87
N ARG A 184 -32.40 -12.08 16.58
CA ARG A 184 -33.35 -11.59 15.57
C ARG A 184 -34.02 -12.73 14.77
N LEU A 185 -34.27 -13.88 15.40
CA LEU A 185 -35.15 -14.91 14.82
C LEU A 185 -36.62 -14.46 14.92
N PRO A 186 -37.45 -14.60 13.86
CA PRO A 186 -38.79 -14.06 13.83
C PRO A 186 -39.69 -14.75 14.85
N TYR A 187 -40.39 -13.94 15.65
CA TYR A 187 -41.46 -14.41 16.53
C TYR A 187 -42.60 -15.02 15.69
N LYS A 188 -43.10 -16.14 16.19
CA LYS A 188 -43.93 -17.19 15.57
C LYS A 188 -45.09 -16.70 14.70
N LYS A 189 -45.28 -17.37 13.55
CA LYS A 189 -46.55 -17.45 12.82
C LYS A 189 -47.56 -18.13 13.75
N ASN A 190 -48.57 -17.39 14.23
CA ASN A 190 -49.72 -18.00 14.89
C ASN A 190 -50.55 -18.69 13.79
N GLU A 191 -50.66 -20.01 13.89
CA GLU A 191 -51.64 -20.80 13.14
C GLU A 191 -53.00 -20.68 13.85
N LEU A 192 -54.00 -20.19 13.12
CA LEU A 192 -55.44 -20.41 13.31
C LEU A 192 -56.08 -20.45 11.92
#